data_AF-A0A392PPU2-F1
#
_entry.id   AF-A0A392PPU2-F1
#
_cell.length_a   1.000
_cell.length_b   1.000
_cell.length_c   1.000
_cell.angle_alpha   90.00
_cell.angle_beta   90.00
_cell.angle_gamma   90.00
#
_symmetry.space_group_name_H-M   'P 1'
#
loop_
_entity.id
_entity.type
_entity.pdbx_description
1 polymer ?
#
loop_
_entity_poly.entity_id
_entity_poly.type
_entity_poly.pdbx_seq_one_letter_code
_entity_poly.pdbx_strand_id
1 'polypeptide(L)'
;AEQIRQWKLEGEKKAVEARLSQEAALAMAEREKARAKAALEAAEEAKRKAEQEVQRRREAEMKARKEAEERDRVLTALAQKDNRYRKYTMQEIEVATEKFSPSKKLGEGGYGPVFKGHLDHTAVAIKLLNPEASQGRKQFQQE
;
A
#
# COMPACT_ATOMS: atom_id res chain seq x y z
N ALA A 1 24.44 18.76 89.07
CA ALA A 1 23.74 17.59 88.49
C ALA A 1 22.84 17.97 87.30
N GLU A 2 22.08 19.07 87.39
CA GLU A 2 21.11 19.48 86.36
C GLU A 2 21.71 19.91 85.02
N GLN A 3 22.80 20.69 85.02
CA GLN A 3 23.48 21.11 83.79
C GLN A 3 24.03 19.93 82.98
N ILE A 4 24.54 18.91 83.66
CA ILE A 4 25.01 17.66 83.04
C ILE A 4 23.85 16.92 82.38
N ARG A 5 22.67 16.93 83.00
CA ARG A 5 21.46 16.28 82.46
C ARG A 5 20.94 17.00 81.21
N GLN A 6 20.98 18.34 81.19
CA GLN A 6 20.59 19.13 80.01
C GLN A 6 21.54 18.89 78.83
N TRP A 7 22.86 18.91 79.07
CA TRP A 7 23.85 18.61 78.03
C TRP A 7 23.69 17.20 77.45
N LYS A 8 23.37 16.20 78.28
CA LYS A 8 23.09 14.84 77.82
C LYS A 8 21.83 14.79 76.93
N LEU A 9 20.74 15.43 77.36
CA LEU A 9 19.48 15.46 76.61
C LEU A 9 19.65 16.18 75.25
N GLU A 10 20.42 17.25 75.21
CA GLU A 10 20.69 18.01 73.99
C GLU A 10 21.61 17.23 73.03
N GLY A 11 22.61 16.53 73.56
CA GLY A 11 23.44 15.61 72.79
C GLY A 11 22.64 14.45 72.17
N GLU A 12 21.71 13.87 72.94
CA GLU A 12 20.80 12.82 72.46
C GLU A 12 19.86 13.34 71.37
N LYS A 13 19.28 14.53 71.53
CA LYS A 13 18.44 15.15 70.50
C LYS A 13 19.19 15.39 69.20
N LYS A 14 20.41 15.94 69.27
CA LYS A 14 21.26 16.14 68.08
C LYS A 14 21.65 14.83 67.41
N ALA A 15 21.93 13.78 68.19
CA ALA A 15 22.21 12.46 67.64
C ALA A 15 21.00 11.85 66.91
N VAL A 16 19.79 12.00 67.48
CA VAL A 16 18.54 11.55 66.85
C VAL A 16 18.25 12.33 65.57
N GLU A 17 18.41 13.66 65.60
CA GLU A 17 18.21 14.51 64.42
C GLU A 17 19.20 14.19 63.29
N ALA A 18 20.48 13.95 63.62
CA ALA A 18 21.48 13.52 62.65
C ALA A 18 21.12 12.16 62.03
N ARG A 19 20.62 11.20 62.83
CA ARG A 19 20.18 9.89 62.32
C ARG A 19 18.97 10.02 61.39
N LEU A 20 17.98 10.82 61.76
CA LEU A 20 16.80 11.07 60.93
C LEU A 20 17.17 11.76 59.60
N SER A 21 18.09 12.71 59.63
CA SER A 21 18.62 13.36 58.43
C SER A 21 19.35 12.36 57.51
N GLN A 22 20.18 11.48 58.10
CA GLN A 22 20.85 10.42 57.36
C GLN A 22 19.85 9.43 56.74
N GLU A 23 18.84 9.00 57.50
CA GLU A 23 17.76 8.12 57.02
C GLU A 23 16.98 8.78 55.87
N ALA A 24 16.65 10.06 55.99
CA ALA A 24 15.98 10.81 54.92
C ALA A 24 16.83 10.94 53.65
N ALA A 25 18.13 11.18 53.79
CA ALA A 25 19.05 11.25 52.66
C ALA A 25 19.17 9.89 51.92
N LEU A 26 19.24 8.79 52.68
CA LEU A 26 19.26 7.44 52.12
C LEU A 26 17.94 7.12 51.39
N ALA A 27 16.79 7.46 51.98
CA ALA A 27 15.49 7.25 51.34
C ALA A 27 15.36 8.04 50.02
N MET A 28 15.90 9.26 49.97
CA MET A 28 15.92 10.08 48.76
C MET A 28 16.83 9.47 47.68
N ALA A 29 18.01 8.98 48.05
CA ALA A 29 18.93 8.30 47.14
C ALA A 29 18.34 7.00 46.59
N GLU A 30 17.65 6.21 47.41
CA GLU A 30 16.95 5.00 46.97
C GLU A 30 15.82 5.31 46.00
N ARG A 31 15.05 6.38 46.26
CA ARG A 31 13.98 6.83 45.36
C ARG A 31 14.51 7.32 44.02
N GLU A 32 15.61 8.08 44.03
CA GLU A 32 16.31 8.49 42.80
C GLU A 32 16.81 7.28 42.02
N LYS A 33 17.45 6.31 42.69
CA LYS A 33 17.93 5.08 42.06
C LYS A 33 16.77 4.28 41.45
N ALA A 34 15.63 4.17 42.14
CA ALA A 34 14.44 3.51 41.63
C ALA A 34 13.88 4.23 40.39
N ARG A 35 13.81 5.56 40.41
CA ARG A 35 13.40 6.36 39.24
C ARG A 35 14.34 6.17 38.05
N ALA A 36 15.65 6.19 38.28
CA ALA A 36 16.64 6.00 37.23
C ALA A 36 16.52 4.60 36.59
N LYS A 37 16.33 3.55 37.41
CA LYS A 37 16.12 2.18 36.92
C LYS A 37 14.85 2.07 36.09
N ALA A 38 13.73 2.62 36.56
CA ALA A 38 12.47 2.61 35.83
C ALA A 38 12.57 3.38 34.49
N ALA A 39 13.32 4.48 34.46
CA ALA A 39 13.55 5.25 33.24
C ALA A 39 14.38 4.44 32.19
N LEU A 40 15.38 3.69 32.64
CA LEU A 40 16.17 2.81 31.76
C LEU A 40 15.34 1.67 31.18
N GLU A 41 14.56 0.98 32.03
CA GLU A 41 13.66 -0.10 31.57
C GLU A 41 12.64 0.43 30.56
N ALA A 42 12.03 1.59 30.83
CA ALA A 42 11.11 2.23 29.90
C ALA A 42 11.77 2.62 28.56
N ALA A 43 13.03 3.08 28.58
CA ALA A 43 13.78 3.42 27.38
C ALA A 43 14.11 2.17 26.55
N GLU A 44 14.49 1.06 27.19
CA GLU A 44 14.72 -0.22 26.51
C GLU A 44 13.44 -0.78 25.88
N GLU A 45 12.31 -0.71 26.59
CA GLU A 45 11.01 -1.13 26.04
C GLU A 45 10.58 -0.27 24.85
N ALA A 46 10.78 1.05 24.94
CA ALA A 46 10.48 1.98 23.85
C ALA A 46 11.33 1.67 22.62
N LYS A 47 12.63 1.37 22.82
CA LYS A 47 13.53 0.94 21.73
C LYS A 47 13.06 -0.37 21.09
N ARG A 48 12.68 -1.37 21.90
CA ARG A 48 12.17 -2.66 21.39
C ARG A 48 10.89 -2.48 20.57
N LYS A 49 9.97 -1.63 21.01
CA LYS A 49 8.74 -1.30 20.25
C LYS A 49 9.07 -0.61 18.93
N ALA A 50 10.02 0.34 18.93
CA ALA A 50 10.44 1.03 17.71
C ALA A 50 11.06 0.06 16.69
N GLU A 51 11.90 -0.89 17.14
CA GLU A 51 12.49 -1.92 16.28
C GLU A 51 11.42 -2.84 15.67
N GLN A 52 10.43 -3.27 16.47
CA GLN A 52 9.30 -4.07 15.98
C GLN A 52 8.45 -3.33 14.95
N GLU A 53 8.21 -2.03 15.17
CA GLU A 53 7.48 -1.18 14.22
C GLU A 53 8.24 -1.03 12.89
N VAL A 54 9.57 -0.83 12.94
CA VAL A 54 10.40 -0.78 11.72
C VAL A 54 10.33 -2.09 10.95
N GLN A 55 10.38 -3.23 11.64
CA GLN A 55 10.26 -4.54 11.00
C GLN A 55 8.90 -4.74 10.35
N ARG A 56 7.80 -4.39 11.05
CA ARG A 56 6.44 -4.45 10.49
C ARG A 56 6.27 -3.56 9.27
N ARG A 57 6.86 -2.36 9.27
CA ARG A 57 6.83 -1.46 8.10
C ARG A 57 7.55 -2.07 6.91
N ARG A 58 8.74 -2.66 7.11
CA ARG A 58 9.48 -3.35 6.05
C ARG A 58 8.69 -4.53 5.48
N GLU A 59 8.04 -5.32 6.33
CA GLU A 59 7.22 -6.45 5.90
C GLU A 59 5.99 -5.99 5.11
N ALA A 60 5.31 -4.94 5.56
CA ALA A 60 4.19 -4.34 4.85
C ALA A 60 4.59 -3.78 3.48
N GLU A 61 5.73 -3.09 3.40
CA GLU A 61 6.27 -2.56 2.15
C GLU A 61 6.65 -3.67 1.18
N MET A 62 7.33 -4.71 1.65
CA MET A 62 7.69 -5.87 0.82
C MET A 62 6.45 -6.61 0.31
N LYS A 63 5.42 -6.75 1.15
CA LYS A 63 4.13 -7.34 0.76
C LYS A 63 3.44 -6.50 -0.31
N ALA A 64 3.31 -5.19 -0.09
CA ALA A 64 2.71 -4.27 -1.04
C ALA A 64 3.47 -4.25 -2.38
N ARG A 65 4.80 -4.28 -2.34
CA ARG A 65 5.65 -4.35 -3.54
C ARG A 65 5.41 -5.64 -4.32
N LYS A 66 5.37 -6.79 -3.65
CA LYS A 66 5.08 -8.08 -4.31
C LYS A 66 3.69 -8.10 -4.93
N GLU A 67 2.68 -7.60 -4.22
CA GLU A 67 1.31 -7.49 -4.74
C GLU A 67 1.26 -6.56 -5.96
N ALA A 68 1.97 -5.43 -5.93
CA ALA A 68 2.06 -4.53 -7.08
C ALA A 68 2.75 -5.18 -8.28
N GLU A 69 3.86 -5.89 -8.06
CA GLU A 69 4.57 -6.62 -9.12
C GLU A 69 3.70 -7.73 -9.72
N GLU A 70 2.97 -8.48 -8.90
CA GLU A 70 2.06 -9.52 -9.38
C GLU A 70 0.91 -8.92 -10.19
N ARG A 71 0.33 -7.80 -9.75
CA ARG A 71 -0.69 -7.06 -10.51
C ARG A 71 -0.16 -6.61 -11.85
N ASP A 72 1.05 -6.07 -11.91
CA ASP A 72 1.69 -5.64 -13.15
C ASP A 72 1.95 -6.81 -14.10
N ARG A 73 2.43 -7.96 -13.58
CA ARG A 73 2.58 -9.19 -14.38
C ARG A 73 1.26 -9.65 -14.98
N VAL A 74 0.17 -9.64 -14.20
CA VAL A 74 -1.17 -10.01 -14.68
C VAL A 74 -1.66 -9.04 -15.75
N LEU A 75 -1.51 -7.72 -15.52
CA LEU A 75 -1.89 -6.70 -16.51
C LEU A 75 -1.08 -6.86 -17.81
N THR A 76 0.22 -7.10 -17.72
CA THR A 76 1.09 -7.35 -18.87
C THR A 76 0.66 -8.61 -19.63
N ALA A 77 0.35 -9.70 -18.93
CA ALA A 77 -0.15 -10.93 -19.56
C ALA A 77 -1.52 -10.74 -20.25
N LEU A 78 -2.40 -9.91 -19.68
CA LEU A 78 -3.68 -9.54 -20.29
C LEU A 78 -3.48 -8.66 -21.53
N ALA A 79 -2.55 -7.70 -21.51
CA ALA A 79 -2.20 -6.91 -22.68
C ALA A 79 -1.62 -7.76 -23.82
N GLN A 80 -0.83 -8.79 -23.50
CA GLN A 80 -0.35 -9.75 -24.50
C GLN A 80 -1.49 -10.57 -25.14
N LYS A 81 -2.62 -10.79 -24.44
CA LYS A 81 -3.80 -11.44 -25.05
C LYS A 81 -4.48 -10.60 -26.12
N ASP A 82 -4.32 -9.27 -26.11
CA ASP A 82 -4.81 -8.36 -27.15
C ASP A 82 -3.98 -8.48 -28.45
N ASN A 83 -2.78 -9.05 -28.37
CA ASN A 83 -1.92 -9.33 -29.52
C ASN A 83 -2.31 -10.60 -30.29
N ARG A 84 -3.41 -11.28 -29.89
CA ARG A 84 -3.96 -12.44 -30.61
C ARG A 84 -4.71 -12.05 -31.89
N TYR A 85 -5.08 -10.77 -32.02
CA TYR A 85 -5.80 -10.28 -33.19
C TYR A 85 -4.91 -9.38 -34.04
N ARG A 86 -4.91 -9.62 -35.35
CA ARG A 86 -4.23 -8.77 -36.32
C ARG A 86 -4.92 -7.41 -36.37
N LYS A 87 -4.15 -6.33 -36.16
CA LYS A 87 -4.64 -4.96 -36.33
C LYS A 87 -4.49 -4.57 -37.79
N TYR A 88 -5.60 -4.15 -38.40
CA TYR A 88 -5.63 -3.58 -39.74
C TYR A 88 -5.85 -2.07 -39.65
N THR A 89 -5.17 -1.34 -40.52
CA THR A 89 -5.35 0.09 -40.73
C THR A 89 -6.66 0.36 -41.49
N MET A 90 -7.21 1.56 -41.34
CA MET A 90 -8.40 1.96 -42.12
C MET A 90 -8.16 1.85 -43.62
N GLN A 91 -6.96 2.16 -44.09
CA GLN A 91 -6.58 2.06 -45.51
C GLN A 91 -6.66 0.61 -46.02
N GLU A 92 -6.18 -0.37 -45.24
CA GLU A 92 -6.30 -1.79 -45.59
C GLU A 92 -7.77 -2.22 -45.67
N ILE A 93 -8.60 -1.74 -44.74
CA ILE A 93 -10.05 -2.00 -44.72
C ILE A 93 -10.74 -1.37 -45.94
N GLU A 94 -10.40 -0.13 -46.29
CA GLU A 94 -10.93 0.55 -47.48
C GLU A 94 -10.54 -0.20 -48.76
N VAL A 95 -9.29 -0.62 -48.90
CA VAL A 95 -8.86 -1.40 -50.06
C VAL A 95 -9.62 -2.74 -50.12
N ALA A 96 -9.71 -3.46 -49.00
CA ALA A 96 -10.40 -4.74 -48.92
C ALA A 96 -11.89 -4.66 -49.28
N THR A 97 -12.53 -3.52 -49.00
CA THR A 97 -13.97 -3.28 -49.24
C THR A 97 -14.26 -2.44 -50.47
N GLU A 98 -13.26 -2.11 -51.28
CA GLU A 98 -13.37 -1.17 -52.43
C GLU A 98 -14.01 0.16 -52.02
N LYS A 99 -13.48 0.77 -50.95
CA LYS A 99 -13.98 2.00 -50.30
C LYS A 99 -15.42 1.86 -49.82
N PHE A 100 -15.72 0.74 -49.14
CA PHE A 100 -17.07 0.43 -48.65
C PHE A 100 -18.13 0.41 -49.76
N SER A 101 -17.77 -0.12 -50.93
CA SER A 101 -18.67 -0.18 -52.09
C SER A 101 -19.98 -0.90 -51.73
N PRO A 102 -21.16 -0.38 -52.12
CA PRO A 102 -22.44 -1.05 -51.92
C PRO A 102 -22.47 -2.47 -52.53
N SER A 103 -21.70 -2.73 -53.59
CA SER A 103 -21.60 -4.06 -54.21
C SER A 103 -20.93 -5.11 -53.29
N LYS A 104 -20.20 -4.68 -52.27
CA LYS A 104 -19.59 -5.55 -51.26
C LYS A 104 -20.44 -5.70 -50.01
N LYS A 105 -21.56 -4.98 -49.87
CA LYS A 105 -22.41 -5.06 -48.69
C LYS A 105 -23.08 -6.44 -48.61
N LEU A 106 -22.85 -7.15 -47.52
CA LEU A 106 -23.48 -8.43 -47.21
C LEU A 106 -24.83 -8.24 -46.50
N GLY A 107 -24.95 -7.18 -45.71
CA GLY A 107 -26.17 -6.87 -44.98
C GLY A 107 -26.00 -5.70 -44.03
N GLU A 108 -27.03 -5.43 -43.24
CA GLU A 108 -27.05 -4.41 -42.19
C GLU A 108 -27.87 -4.93 -41.02
N GLY A 109 -27.32 -4.81 -39.81
CA GLY A 109 -28.01 -5.16 -38.57
C GLY A 109 -27.99 -4.00 -37.59
N GLY A 110 -28.45 -4.24 -36.35
CA GLY A 110 -28.53 -3.18 -35.32
C GLY A 110 -27.20 -2.50 -34.93
N TYR A 111 -26.07 -3.06 -35.38
CA TYR A 111 -24.72 -2.55 -35.11
C TYR A 111 -24.10 -1.80 -36.30
N GLY A 112 -24.74 -1.83 -37.47
CA GLY A 112 -24.25 -1.22 -38.70
C GLY A 112 -24.08 -2.21 -39.85
N PRO A 113 -23.53 -1.73 -40.99
CA PRO A 113 -23.37 -2.51 -42.21
C PRO A 113 -22.22 -3.51 -42.10
N VAL A 114 -22.37 -4.65 -42.78
CA VAL A 114 -21.35 -5.69 -42.93
C VAL A 114 -20.94 -5.78 -44.40
N PHE A 115 -19.65 -5.74 -44.68
CA PHE A 115 -19.09 -5.81 -46.02
C PHE A 115 -18.25 -7.08 -46.21
N LYS A 116 -18.22 -7.59 -47.42
CA LYS A 116 -17.27 -8.63 -47.86
C LYS A 116 -15.94 -7.97 -48.20
N GLY A 117 -14.86 -8.49 -47.64
CA GLY A 117 -13.50 -8.04 -47.98
C GLY A 117 -12.54 -9.20 -48.18
N HIS A 118 -11.33 -8.87 -48.62
CA HIS A 118 -10.19 -9.80 -48.62
C HIS A 118 -9.02 -9.14 -47.90
N LEU A 119 -8.56 -9.75 -46.81
CA LEU A 119 -7.41 -9.33 -46.01
C LEU A 119 -6.45 -10.50 -45.93
N ASP A 120 -5.15 -10.28 -46.18
CA ASP A 120 -4.11 -11.32 -46.14
C ASP A 120 -4.50 -12.61 -46.90
N HIS A 121 -5.02 -12.44 -48.12
CA HIS A 121 -5.51 -13.53 -49.00
C HIS A 121 -6.68 -14.34 -48.43
N THR A 122 -7.32 -13.87 -47.37
CA THR A 122 -8.47 -14.52 -46.72
C THR A 122 -9.74 -13.71 -46.96
N ALA A 123 -10.80 -14.39 -47.39
CA ALA A 123 -12.13 -13.76 -47.50
C ALA A 123 -12.71 -13.54 -46.10
N VAL A 124 -13.13 -12.31 -45.81
CA VAL A 124 -13.59 -11.88 -44.49
C VAL A 124 -14.91 -11.10 -44.57
N ALA A 125 -15.63 -11.05 -43.45
CA ALA A 125 -16.74 -10.13 -43.24
C ALA A 125 -16.28 -8.98 -42.32
N ILE A 126 -16.44 -7.75 -42.77
CA ILE A 126 -16.01 -6.54 -42.08
C ILE A 126 -17.26 -5.80 -41.60
N LYS A 127 -17.49 -5.80 -40.29
CA LYS A 127 -18.63 -5.13 -39.63
C LYS A 127 -18.22 -3.71 -39.23
N LEU A 128 -18.91 -2.71 -39.78
CA LEU A 128 -18.71 -1.31 -39.42
C LEU A 128 -19.62 -0.96 -38.25
N LEU A 129 -19.03 -0.49 -37.15
CA LEU A 129 -19.78 -0.07 -35.98
C LEU A 129 -20.43 1.30 -36.25
N ASN A 130 -21.75 1.37 -36.11
CA ASN A 130 -22.46 2.64 -36.08
C ASN A 130 -22.22 3.34 -34.72
N PRO A 131 -21.54 4.50 -34.67
CA PRO A 131 -21.23 5.20 -33.42
C PRO A 131 -22.48 5.70 -32.67
N GLU A 132 -23.62 5.84 -33.35
CA GLU A 132 -24.90 6.26 -32.75
C GLU A 132 -25.70 5.10 -32.16
N ALA A 133 -25.26 3.85 -32.34
CA ALA A 133 -25.89 2.70 -31.70
C ALA A 133 -25.69 2.79 -30.18
N SER A 134 -26.76 3.11 -29.46
CA SER A 134 -26.79 3.40 -28.01
C SER A 134 -26.14 2.33 -27.11
N GLN A 135 -26.04 1.09 -27.59
CA GLN A 135 -25.37 -0.04 -26.91
C GLN A 135 -24.16 -0.61 -27.67
N GLY A 136 -23.87 -0.11 -28.88
CA GLY A 136 -23.00 -0.77 -29.85
C GLY A 136 -21.54 -0.95 -29.40
N ARG A 137 -20.95 0.04 -28.71
CA ARG A 137 -19.54 -0.04 -28.27
C ARG A 137 -19.28 -1.14 -27.24
N LYS A 138 -20.19 -1.35 -26.28
CA LYS A 138 -20.00 -2.37 -25.23
C LYS A 138 -20.20 -3.79 -25.78
N GLN A 139 -21.17 -3.99 -26.67
CA GLN A 139 -21.45 -5.28 -27.30
C GLN A 139 -20.40 -5.63 -28.37
N PHE A 140 -19.88 -4.66 -29.13
CA PHE A 140 -18.78 -4.87 -30.08
C PHE A 140 -17.48 -5.33 -29.41
N GLN A 141 -17.27 -4.99 -28.13
CA GLN A 141 -16.12 -5.45 -27.35
C GLN A 141 -16.33 -6.82 -26.68
N GLN A 142 -17.56 -7.35 -26.69
CA GLN A 142 -17.90 -8.65 -26.10
C GLN A 142 -17.92 -9.81 -27.11
N GLU A 143 -18.09 -9.51 -28.41
CA GLU A 143 -17.98 -10.46 -29.53
C GLU A 143 -16.53 -10.65 -29.99
#